data_AF-A0AA39R5P5-F1
#
_entry.id   AF-A0AA39R5P5-F1
#
_cell.length_a   1.000
_cell.length_b   1.000
_cell.length_c   1.000
_cell.angle_alpha   90.00
_cell.angle_beta   90.00
_cell.angle_gamma   90.00
#
_symmetry.space_group_name_H-M   'P 1'
#
loop_
_entity.id
_entity.type
_entity.pdbx_description
1 polymer ?
#
loop_
_entity_poly.entity_id
_entity_poly.type
_entity_poly.pdbx_seq_one_letter_code
_entity_poly.pdbx_strand_id
1 'polypeptide(L)'
;MAFRYLARRRPIPPLALGALTAGVLLLPQSTLHAEAPPEEHLARKPIYENLASLRQSPKPQPTTPTEQHSTSSPTPTDRLASEIRKARLFIHAHSLAAEHRINTFMSSVLHTERAFTHTIASLAPPPSTHERVMPGALYVLVAAMTGSIISRNRNILLRAATPFAVGLGAAWIVLPYTMRNVAELVWTYEERVPVVAINHMRVRGAVEEGWRQARVHGEGAKRWGDEMVREGREKVEGWVRKER
;
A
#
# COMPACT_ATOMS: atom_id res chain seq x y z
N MET A 1 4.57 51.48 -11.17
CA MET A 1 3.45 51.86 -10.27
C MET A 1 2.18 51.30 -10.91
N ALA A 2 1.34 50.43 -10.36
CA ALA A 2 1.19 49.87 -9.02
C ALA A 2 0.47 48.51 -9.14
N PHE A 3 0.98 47.52 -8.42
CA PHE A 3 0.43 46.18 -8.29
C PHE A 3 -0.65 46.23 -7.19
N ARG A 4 -1.94 46.20 -7.53
CA ARG A 4 -3.02 46.15 -6.54
C ARG A 4 -3.57 44.72 -6.41
N TYR A 5 -3.21 44.16 -5.28
CA TYR A 5 -3.66 42.93 -4.64
C TYR A 5 -5.20 42.80 -4.65
N LEU A 6 -5.74 41.82 -5.38
CA LEU A 6 -7.09 41.31 -5.13
C LEU A 6 -6.97 39.89 -4.58
N ALA A 7 -6.65 39.83 -3.29
CA ALA A 7 -6.85 38.66 -2.45
C ALA A 7 -8.35 38.41 -2.27
N ARG A 8 -8.96 37.71 -3.22
CA ARG A 8 -10.28 37.12 -3.02
C ARG A 8 -10.08 35.71 -2.44
N ARG A 9 -10.09 35.64 -1.10
CA ARG A 9 -10.20 34.38 -0.36
C ARG A 9 -11.46 33.66 -0.84
N ARG A 10 -11.30 32.53 -1.55
CA ARG A 10 -12.38 31.58 -1.80
C ARG A 10 -12.26 30.46 -0.74
N PRO A 11 -13.24 30.26 0.15
CA PRO A 11 -13.28 29.04 0.96
C PRO A 11 -13.62 27.86 0.05
N ILE A 12 -12.75 26.85 0.04
CA ILE A 12 -13.01 25.57 -0.62
C ILE A 12 -13.97 24.79 0.29
N PRO A 13 -15.15 24.34 -0.19
CA PRO A 13 -16.11 23.61 0.65
C PRO A 13 -15.57 22.22 1.03
N PRO A 14 -15.81 21.72 2.26
CA PRO A 14 -15.44 20.38 2.69
C PRO A 14 -16.41 19.34 2.11
N LEU A 15 -16.24 18.97 0.84
CA LEU A 15 -17.04 17.92 0.19
C LEU A 15 -16.22 16.73 -0.31
N ALA A 16 -14.92 16.65 0.01
CA ALA A 16 -14.08 15.51 -0.36
C ALA A 16 -14.02 14.40 0.71
N LEU A 17 -14.75 14.54 1.82
CA LEU A 17 -14.78 13.58 2.94
C LEU A 17 -16.08 12.77 3.02
N GLY A 18 -16.96 12.87 2.01
CA GLY A 18 -18.25 12.15 1.94
C GLY A 18 -18.24 10.84 1.14
N ALA A 19 -17.18 10.55 0.38
CA ALA A 19 -17.15 9.38 -0.50
C ALA A 19 -16.90 8.06 0.24
N LEU A 20 -16.29 8.09 1.42
CA LEU A 20 -16.01 6.88 2.22
C LEU A 20 -17.17 6.50 3.18
N THR A 21 -18.14 7.39 3.41
CA THR A 21 -19.30 7.11 4.28
C THR A 21 -20.52 6.60 3.50
N ALA A 22 -20.58 6.80 2.18
CA ALA A 22 -21.70 6.36 1.36
C ALA A 22 -21.76 4.83 1.13
N GLY A 23 -20.63 4.11 1.31
CA GLY A 23 -20.58 2.66 1.13
C GLY A 23 -21.28 1.84 2.22
N VAL A 24 -21.53 2.44 3.39
CA VAL A 24 -22.14 1.75 4.54
C VAL A 24 -23.68 1.71 4.45
N LEU A 25 -24.30 2.63 3.68
CA LEU A 25 -25.77 2.74 3.60
C LEU A 25 -26.44 1.79 2.60
N LEU A 26 -25.66 1.06 1.78
CA LEU A 26 -26.18 0.06 0.83
C LEU A 26 -26.14 -1.37 1.37
N LEU A 27 -25.71 -1.58 2.62
CA LEU A 27 -25.85 -2.86 3.29
C LEU A 27 -27.30 -2.98 3.80
N PRO A 28 -28.11 -3.93 3.31
CA PRO A 28 -29.40 -4.21 3.93
C PRO A 28 -29.13 -4.67 5.37
N GLN A 29 -29.59 -3.88 6.35
CA GLN A 29 -29.63 -4.28 7.75
C GLN A 29 -30.76 -5.30 7.94
N SER A 30 -30.63 -6.48 7.34
CA SER A 30 -31.33 -7.65 7.86
C SER A 30 -30.49 -8.16 9.01
N THR A 31 -30.95 -7.91 10.23
CA THR A 31 -30.48 -8.61 11.42
C THR A 31 -30.70 -10.09 11.20
N LEU A 32 -29.67 -10.80 10.74
CA LEU A 32 -29.61 -12.25 10.79
C LEU A 32 -29.60 -12.62 12.27
N HIS A 33 -30.80 -12.83 12.81
CA HIS A 33 -30.98 -13.58 14.03
C HIS A 33 -30.34 -14.95 13.78
N ALA A 34 -29.16 -15.16 14.34
CA ALA A 34 -28.64 -16.49 14.57
C ALA A 34 -29.47 -17.11 15.70
N GLU A 35 -30.75 -17.39 15.43
CA GLU A 35 -31.52 -18.31 16.24
C GLU A 35 -30.88 -19.69 16.04
N ALA A 36 -30.15 -20.13 17.06
CA ALA A 36 -29.93 -21.56 17.25
C ALA A 36 -31.31 -22.23 17.22
N PRO A 37 -31.47 -23.36 16.52
CA PRO A 37 -32.74 -24.07 16.55
C PRO A 37 -33.07 -24.43 18.00
N PRO A 38 -34.31 -24.25 18.48
CA PRO A 38 -34.70 -24.76 19.77
C PRO A 38 -34.40 -26.25 19.83
N GLU A 39 -33.64 -26.64 20.85
CA GLU A 39 -33.26 -28.01 21.23
C GLU A 39 -34.51 -28.80 21.65
N GLU A 40 -35.45 -29.02 20.73
CA GLU A 40 -36.56 -29.94 20.93
C GLU A 40 -36.80 -30.72 19.63
N HIS A 41 -36.67 -32.04 19.71
CA HIS A 41 -36.89 -33.05 18.67
C HIS A 41 -35.66 -33.56 17.89
N LEU A 42 -34.55 -33.83 18.58
CA LEU A 42 -33.59 -34.86 18.14
C LEU A 42 -34.10 -36.28 18.44
N ALA A 43 -35.13 -36.71 17.72
CA ALA A 43 -35.53 -38.11 17.62
C ALA A 43 -35.69 -38.57 16.16
N ARG A 44 -35.01 -37.90 15.21
CA ARG A 44 -34.87 -38.39 13.84
C ARG A 44 -33.59 -39.19 13.72
N LYS A 45 -33.75 -40.50 13.59
CA LYS A 45 -32.66 -41.45 13.35
C LYS A 45 -31.96 -41.11 12.02
N PRO A 46 -30.61 -41.10 11.95
CA PRO A 46 -29.87 -40.86 10.73
C PRO A 46 -30.10 -41.97 9.70
N ILE A 47 -30.22 -41.58 8.43
CA ILE A 47 -30.63 -42.40 7.27
C ILE A 47 -29.62 -43.54 6.94
N TYR A 48 -28.49 -43.64 7.66
CA TYR A 48 -27.39 -44.56 7.36
C TYR A 48 -27.22 -45.75 8.33
N GLU A 49 -28.17 -46.05 9.21
CA GLU A 49 -28.11 -47.29 10.01
C GLU A 49 -28.65 -48.54 9.29
N ASN A 50 -29.30 -48.39 8.14
CA ASN A 50 -30.10 -49.47 7.55
C ASN A 50 -29.37 -50.34 6.50
N LEU A 51 -28.05 -50.53 6.64
CA LEU A 51 -27.30 -51.50 5.82
C LEU A 51 -27.20 -52.88 6.48
N ALA A 52 -27.48 -52.99 7.78
CA ALA A 52 -27.47 -54.25 8.51
C ALA A 52 -28.75 -55.10 8.33
N SER A 53 -29.79 -54.56 7.69
CA SER A 53 -31.11 -55.23 7.53
C SER A 53 -31.34 -55.91 6.18
N LEU A 54 -30.40 -55.79 5.22
CA LEU A 54 -30.49 -56.36 3.86
C LEU A 54 -30.39 -57.90 3.78
N ARG A 55 -30.58 -58.63 4.88
CA ARG A 55 -30.43 -60.10 4.95
C ARG A 55 -31.74 -60.88 5.17
N GLN A 56 -32.90 -60.35 4.80
CA GLN A 56 -34.15 -61.15 4.83
C GLN A 56 -34.82 -61.23 3.45
N SER A 57 -34.90 -62.46 2.94
CA SER A 57 -35.59 -62.92 1.73
C SER A 57 -37.13 -62.79 1.80
N PRO A 58 -37.85 -62.88 0.67
CA PRO A 58 -39.10 -62.12 0.42
C PRO A 58 -40.40 -62.89 0.65
N LYS A 59 -41.52 -62.15 0.81
CA LYS A 59 -42.89 -62.62 0.54
C LYS A 59 -43.73 -61.52 -0.15
N PRO A 60 -44.70 -61.87 -1.02
CA PRO A 60 -45.11 -61.04 -2.15
C PRO A 60 -46.43 -60.27 -1.97
N GLN A 61 -46.67 -59.37 -2.95
CA GLN A 61 -47.92 -58.69 -3.39
C GLN A 61 -48.28 -57.32 -2.79
N PRO A 62 -49.00 -56.45 -3.54
CA PRO A 62 -49.09 -56.31 -4.99
C PRO A 62 -48.88 -54.87 -5.51
N THR A 63 -48.59 -54.83 -6.81
CA THR A 63 -48.50 -53.71 -7.75
C THR A 63 -49.58 -52.63 -7.60
N THR A 64 -49.19 -51.35 -7.58
CA THR A 64 -49.58 -50.42 -8.66
C THR A 64 -48.58 -49.26 -8.76
N PRO A 65 -47.99 -49.02 -9.94
CA PRO A 65 -47.16 -47.86 -10.24
C PRO A 65 -48.02 -46.78 -10.88
N THR A 66 -47.89 -45.52 -10.43
CA THR A 66 -48.23 -44.39 -11.30
C THR A 66 -47.26 -43.24 -11.01
N GLU A 67 -46.08 -43.34 -11.60
CA GLU A 67 -45.41 -42.15 -12.12
C GLU A 67 -46.35 -41.52 -13.16
N GLN A 68 -46.95 -40.39 -12.83
CA GLN A 68 -47.59 -39.53 -13.82
C GLN A 68 -46.84 -38.20 -13.84
N HIS A 69 -45.73 -38.21 -14.57
CA HIS A 69 -45.29 -37.04 -15.32
C HIS A 69 -46.45 -36.64 -16.26
N SER A 70 -47.32 -35.75 -15.81
CA SER A 70 -48.26 -35.08 -16.71
C SER A 70 -47.57 -33.82 -17.22
N THR A 71 -47.38 -33.78 -18.53
CA THR A 71 -47.12 -32.59 -19.33
C THR A 71 -48.35 -31.66 -19.21
N SER A 72 -48.50 -31.01 -18.07
CA SER A 72 -49.51 -30.00 -17.84
C SER A 72 -48.94 -28.66 -18.24
N SER A 73 -49.65 -27.91 -19.09
CA SER A 73 -49.33 -26.53 -19.42
C SER A 73 -49.07 -25.77 -18.10
N PRO A 74 -47.95 -25.05 -17.97
CA PRO A 74 -47.51 -24.52 -16.70
C PRO A 74 -48.60 -23.63 -16.12
N THR A 75 -49.06 -23.99 -14.92
CA THR A 75 -49.96 -23.15 -14.15
C THR A 75 -49.24 -21.82 -13.88
N PRO A 76 -49.97 -20.70 -13.78
CA PRO A 76 -49.37 -19.37 -13.57
C PRO A 76 -48.43 -19.33 -12.34
N THR A 77 -48.70 -20.16 -11.33
CA THR A 77 -47.86 -20.34 -10.15
C THR A 77 -46.51 -21.01 -10.45
N ASP A 78 -46.48 -21.98 -11.37
CA ASP A 78 -45.25 -22.69 -11.74
C ASP A 78 -44.27 -21.78 -12.52
N ARG A 79 -44.82 -20.87 -13.33
CA ARG A 79 -44.02 -19.81 -13.99
C ARG A 79 -43.37 -18.88 -12.96
N LEU A 80 -44.13 -18.43 -11.96
CA LEU A 80 -43.61 -17.58 -10.90
C LEU A 80 -42.53 -18.31 -10.07
N ALA A 81 -42.75 -19.58 -9.74
CA ALA A 81 -41.77 -20.39 -9.02
C ALA A 81 -40.46 -20.52 -9.81
N SER A 82 -40.54 -20.70 -11.14
CA SER A 82 -39.37 -20.77 -12.01
C SER A 82 -38.58 -19.46 -12.05
N GLU A 83 -39.26 -18.30 -12.06
CA GLU A 83 -38.62 -16.99 -12.07
C GLU A 83 -37.97 -16.65 -10.72
N ILE A 84 -38.65 -16.97 -9.60
CA ILE A 84 -38.06 -16.83 -8.26
C ILE A 84 -36.82 -17.70 -8.11
N ARG A 85 -36.85 -18.92 -8.66
CA ARG A 85 -35.68 -19.82 -8.66
C ARG A 85 -34.51 -19.22 -9.44
N LYS A 86 -34.75 -18.68 -10.64
CA LYS A 86 -33.71 -18.00 -11.43
C LYS A 86 -33.15 -16.80 -10.69
N ALA A 87 -34.02 -15.97 -10.09
CA ALA A 87 -33.61 -14.80 -9.33
C ALA A 87 -32.72 -15.18 -8.13
N ARG A 88 -33.12 -16.20 -7.36
CA ARG A 88 -32.32 -16.71 -6.24
C ARG A 88 -30.95 -17.19 -6.69
N LEU A 89 -30.91 -18.01 -7.76
CA LEU A 89 -29.65 -18.54 -8.28
C LEU A 89 -28.75 -17.43 -8.84
N PHE A 90 -29.34 -16.42 -9.47
CA PHE A 90 -28.60 -15.26 -9.97
C PHE A 90 -27.95 -14.48 -8.84
N ILE A 91 -28.71 -14.14 -7.78
CA ILE A 91 -28.18 -13.41 -6.62
C ILE A 91 -27.09 -14.25 -5.93
N HIS A 92 -27.33 -15.54 -5.72
CA HIS A 92 -26.37 -16.44 -5.08
C HIS A 92 -25.09 -16.63 -5.91
N ALA A 93 -25.20 -16.74 -7.24
CA ALA A 93 -24.03 -16.83 -8.11
C ALA A 93 -23.21 -15.54 -8.06
N HIS A 94 -23.86 -14.37 -8.00
CA HIS A 94 -23.16 -13.08 -7.91
C HIS A 94 -22.53 -12.87 -6.52
N SER A 95 -23.19 -13.28 -5.43
CA SER A 95 -22.61 -13.20 -4.08
C SER A 95 -21.39 -14.10 -3.95
N LEU A 96 -21.47 -15.36 -4.42
CA LEU A 96 -20.33 -16.28 -4.42
C LEU A 96 -19.18 -15.77 -5.28
N ALA A 97 -19.47 -15.21 -6.46
CA ALA A 97 -18.43 -14.63 -7.31
C ALA A 97 -17.75 -13.43 -6.64
N ALA A 98 -18.49 -12.59 -5.92
CA ALA A 98 -17.95 -11.48 -5.16
C ALA A 98 -17.09 -11.96 -3.97
N GLU A 99 -17.60 -12.92 -3.20
CA GLU A 99 -16.89 -13.53 -2.07
C GLU A 99 -15.57 -14.16 -2.53
N HIS A 100 -15.58 -14.91 -3.63
CA HIS A 100 -14.35 -15.51 -4.18
C HIS A 100 -13.34 -14.45 -4.60
N ARG A 101 -13.76 -13.38 -5.29
CA ARG A 101 -12.85 -12.29 -5.68
C ARG A 101 -12.23 -11.60 -4.48
N ILE A 102 -13.03 -11.33 -3.45
CA ILE A 102 -12.55 -10.71 -2.20
C ILE A 102 -11.57 -11.65 -1.49
N ASN A 103 -11.89 -12.95 -1.40
CA ASN A 103 -11.01 -13.92 -0.75
C ASN A 103 -9.68 -14.07 -1.49
N THR A 104 -9.70 -14.14 -2.82
CA THR A 104 -8.47 -14.20 -3.64
C THR A 104 -7.66 -12.91 -3.52
N PHE A 105 -8.32 -11.75 -3.51
CA PHE A 105 -7.66 -10.46 -3.31
C PHE A 105 -7.00 -10.38 -1.92
N MET A 106 -7.74 -10.70 -0.86
CA MET A 106 -7.22 -10.73 0.51
C MET A 106 -6.05 -11.70 0.64
N SER A 107 -6.17 -12.89 0.07
CA SER A 107 -5.09 -13.89 0.08
C SER A 107 -3.83 -13.38 -0.62
N SER A 108 -4.00 -12.67 -1.74
CA SER A 108 -2.88 -12.07 -2.49
C SER A 108 -2.23 -10.93 -1.71
N VAL A 109 -3.03 -10.06 -1.08
CA VAL A 109 -2.54 -8.97 -0.23
C VAL A 109 -1.75 -9.54 0.95
N LEU A 110 -2.30 -10.53 1.66
CA LEU A 110 -1.63 -11.16 2.80
C LEU A 110 -0.36 -11.92 2.37
N HIS A 111 -0.35 -12.56 1.21
CA HIS A 111 0.86 -13.19 0.70
C HIS A 111 1.95 -12.16 0.39
N THR A 112 1.56 -11.05 -0.24
CA THR A 112 2.47 -9.94 -0.53
C THR A 112 2.97 -9.28 0.76
N GLU A 113 2.11 -9.10 1.76
CA GLU A 113 2.46 -8.59 3.09
C GLU A 113 3.47 -9.50 3.80
N ARG A 114 3.30 -10.83 3.72
CA ARG A 114 4.28 -11.78 4.27
C ARG A 114 5.62 -11.68 3.55
N ALA A 115 5.60 -11.54 2.22
CA ALA A 115 6.81 -11.33 1.43
C ALA A 115 7.52 -10.01 1.81
N PHE A 116 6.76 -8.92 1.99
CA PHE A 116 7.29 -7.65 2.47
C PHE A 116 7.84 -7.75 3.89
N THR A 117 7.12 -8.40 4.80
CA THR A 117 7.56 -8.61 6.19
C THR A 117 8.86 -9.40 6.23
N HIS A 118 8.97 -10.48 5.43
CA HIS A 118 10.20 -11.26 5.31
C HIS A 118 11.35 -10.42 4.75
N THR A 119 11.06 -9.58 3.75
CA THR A 119 12.04 -8.68 3.12
C THR A 119 12.50 -7.58 4.08
N ILE A 120 11.58 -6.97 4.83
CA ILE A 120 11.89 -5.98 5.87
C ILE A 120 12.70 -6.63 7.00
N ALA A 121 12.33 -7.84 7.41
CA ALA A 121 13.09 -8.61 8.39
C ALA A 121 14.51 -8.93 7.89
N SER A 122 14.69 -9.23 6.60
CA SER A 122 16.00 -9.45 6.00
C SER A 122 16.81 -8.17 5.79
N LEU A 123 16.14 -7.02 5.72
CA LEU A 123 16.77 -5.69 5.62
C LEU A 123 17.22 -5.15 6.98
N ALA A 124 16.68 -5.68 8.08
CA ALA A 124 17.06 -5.27 9.42
C ALA A 124 18.52 -5.67 9.72
N PRO A 125 19.32 -4.76 10.31
CA PRO A 125 20.70 -5.05 10.64
C PRO A 125 20.78 -6.18 11.68
N PRO A 126 21.72 -7.13 11.53
CA PRO A 126 21.91 -8.19 12.52
C PRO A 126 22.27 -7.56 13.88
N PRO A 127 21.82 -8.15 15.01
CA PRO A 127 21.98 -7.58 16.35
C PRO A 127 23.43 -7.37 16.80
N SER A 128 24.40 -7.89 16.04
CA SER A 128 25.84 -7.64 16.19
C SER A 128 26.27 -6.23 15.75
N THR A 129 25.47 -5.56 14.91
CA THR A 129 25.75 -4.22 14.42
C THR A 129 25.09 -3.21 15.37
N HIS A 130 25.87 -2.32 15.97
CA HIS A 130 25.41 -1.28 16.92
C HIS A 130 24.46 -0.21 16.31
N GLU A 131 23.83 -0.49 15.16
CA GLU A 131 22.84 0.39 14.53
C GLU A 131 21.49 0.26 15.24
N ARG A 132 21.10 1.29 15.99
CA ARG A 132 19.77 1.36 16.59
C ARG A 132 18.79 1.96 15.60
N VAL A 133 18.04 1.09 14.91
CA VAL A 133 17.05 1.49 13.87
C VAL A 133 15.98 2.43 14.43
N MET A 134 15.49 2.19 15.66
CA MET A 134 14.42 3.01 16.26
C MET A 134 14.79 4.49 16.43
N PRO A 135 15.88 4.87 17.14
CA PRO A 135 16.30 6.27 17.20
C PRO A 135 16.84 6.77 15.85
N GLY A 136 17.49 5.92 15.05
CA GLY A 136 17.98 6.29 13.72
C GLY A 136 16.86 6.74 12.77
N ALA A 137 15.77 5.97 12.71
CA ALA A 137 14.61 6.29 11.89
C ALA A 137 13.93 7.59 12.35
N LEU A 138 13.92 7.87 13.66
CA LEU A 138 13.42 9.15 14.18
C LEU A 138 14.30 10.31 13.70
N TYR A 139 15.63 10.18 13.69
CA TYR A 139 16.51 11.22 13.16
C TYR A 139 16.30 11.46 11.66
N VAL A 140 16.09 10.39 10.89
CA VAL A 140 15.73 10.47 9.47
C VAL A 140 14.40 11.21 9.27
N LEU A 141 13.39 10.90 10.07
CA LEU A 141 12.09 11.57 10.04
C LEU A 141 12.22 13.07 10.36
N VAL A 142 12.98 13.42 11.40
CA VAL A 142 13.23 14.82 11.80
C VAL A 142 14.00 15.56 10.69
N ALA A 143 14.99 14.93 10.07
CA ALA A 143 15.71 15.51 8.95
C ALA A 143 14.78 15.77 7.75
N ALA A 144 13.91 14.82 7.40
CA ALA A 144 12.92 14.98 6.35
C ALA A 144 11.92 16.12 6.66
N MET A 145 11.45 16.20 7.91
CA MET A 145 10.57 17.28 8.38
C MET A 145 11.28 18.65 8.29
N THR A 146 12.56 18.69 8.62
CA THR A 146 13.40 19.90 8.46
C THR A 146 13.50 20.30 6.99
N GLY A 147 13.70 19.33 6.07
CA GLY A 147 13.66 19.56 4.62
C GLY A 147 12.30 20.11 4.12
N SER A 148 11.20 19.69 4.74
CA SER A 148 9.85 20.22 4.47
C SER A 148 9.70 21.68 4.89
N ILE A 149 10.25 22.05 6.05
CA ILE A 149 10.25 23.44 6.51
C ILE A 149 11.07 24.33 5.58
N ILE A 150 12.26 23.86 5.14
CA ILE A 150 13.15 24.61 4.25
C ILE A 150 12.50 24.81 2.87
N SER A 151 11.79 23.81 2.34
CA SER A 151 11.13 23.88 1.03
C SER A 151 9.75 24.53 1.05
N ARG A 152 9.28 25.01 2.21
CA ARG A 152 7.91 25.53 2.42
C ARG A 152 7.50 26.65 1.46
N ASN A 153 8.44 27.51 1.06
CA ASN A 153 8.21 28.65 0.15
C ASN A 153 8.87 28.47 -1.23
N ARG A 154 9.02 27.22 -1.67
CA ARG A 154 9.57 26.88 -2.99
C ARG A 154 8.51 26.21 -3.85
N ASN A 155 8.86 26.02 -5.11
CA ASN A 155 7.99 25.42 -6.12
C ASN A 155 7.41 24.08 -5.64
N ILE A 156 6.20 23.70 -6.06
CA ILE A 156 5.49 22.50 -5.57
C ILE A 156 6.32 21.22 -5.70
N LEU A 157 7.14 21.14 -6.76
CA LEU A 157 8.06 20.03 -6.99
C LEU A 157 9.17 19.97 -5.93
N LEU A 158 9.76 21.12 -5.58
CA LEU A 158 10.78 21.20 -4.52
C LEU A 158 10.18 20.90 -3.15
N ARG A 159 8.95 21.36 -2.89
CA ARG A 159 8.22 21.04 -1.65
C ARG A 159 7.99 19.54 -1.46
N ALA A 160 7.77 18.81 -2.55
CA ALA A 160 7.66 17.35 -2.49
C ALA A 160 9.04 16.68 -2.44
N ALA A 161 9.98 17.08 -3.29
CA ALA A 161 11.25 16.39 -3.45
C ALA A 161 12.25 16.62 -2.31
N THR A 162 12.32 17.84 -1.75
CA THR A 162 13.31 18.18 -0.72
C THR A 162 13.19 17.35 0.57
N PRO A 163 11.99 17.11 1.15
CA PRO A 163 11.84 16.23 2.30
C PRO A 163 12.38 14.82 2.04
N PHE A 164 12.12 14.26 0.84
CA PHE A 164 12.62 12.94 0.47
C PHE A 164 14.13 12.94 0.27
N ALA A 165 14.68 13.94 -0.43
CA ALA A 165 16.13 14.03 -0.64
C ALA A 165 16.90 14.16 0.69
N VAL A 166 16.42 15.01 1.59
CA VAL A 166 17.02 15.19 2.93
C VAL A 166 16.82 13.96 3.80
N GLY A 167 15.63 13.34 3.77
CA GLY A 167 15.36 12.10 4.49
C GLY A 167 16.24 10.94 4.03
N LEU A 168 16.33 10.70 2.73
CA LEU A 168 17.19 9.65 2.16
C LEU A 168 18.68 9.92 2.42
N GLY A 169 19.11 11.18 2.30
CA GLY A 169 20.48 11.57 2.65
C GLY A 169 20.80 11.33 4.13
N ALA A 170 19.90 11.71 5.03
CA ALA A 170 20.04 11.42 6.46
C ALA A 170 20.03 9.91 6.74
N ALA A 171 19.21 9.14 6.02
CA ALA A 171 19.17 7.69 6.19
C ALA A 171 20.48 7.02 5.78
N TRP A 172 21.15 7.53 4.75
CA TRP A 172 22.48 7.05 4.34
C TRP A 172 23.57 7.35 5.37
N ILE A 173 23.46 8.49 6.07
CA ILE A 173 24.43 8.91 7.09
C ILE A 173 24.18 8.21 8.43
N VAL A 174 22.92 8.10 8.83
CA VAL A 174 22.53 7.57 10.15
C VAL A 174 22.38 6.04 10.15
N LEU A 175 21.96 5.44 9.04
CA LEU A 175 21.77 3.99 8.89
C LEU A 175 22.49 3.44 7.63
N PRO A 176 23.83 3.53 7.57
CA PRO A 176 24.59 3.15 6.38
C PRO A 176 24.47 1.66 6.03
N TYR A 177 24.42 0.73 7.00
CA TYR A 177 24.31 -0.69 6.68
C TYR A 177 22.91 -1.05 6.15
N THR A 178 21.87 -0.50 6.79
CA THR A 178 20.49 -0.71 6.34
C THR A 178 20.30 -0.19 4.91
N MET A 179 20.84 0.99 4.58
CA MET A 179 20.73 1.55 3.23
C MET A 179 21.49 0.76 2.16
N ARG A 180 22.63 0.15 2.51
CA ARG A 180 23.35 -0.75 1.59
C ARG A 180 22.55 -2.00 1.28
N ASN A 181 21.93 -2.63 2.27
CA ASN A 181 21.07 -3.81 2.07
C ASN A 181 19.83 -3.46 1.23
N VAL A 182 19.22 -2.29 1.46
CA VAL A 182 18.11 -1.79 0.63
C VAL A 182 18.58 -1.59 -0.82
N ALA A 183 19.74 -0.98 -1.03
CA ALA A 183 20.27 -0.73 -2.36
C ALA A 183 20.58 -2.04 -3.11
N GLU A 184 21.10 -3.06 -2.43
CA GLU A 184 21.34 -4.38 -3.00
C GLU A 184 20.05 -5.10 -3.39
N LEU A 185 19.00 -4.98 -2.57
CA LEU A 185 17.69 -5.51 -2.90
C LEU A 185 17.07 -4.82 -4.11
N VAL A 186 17.17 -3.48 -4.16
CA VAL A 186 16.71 -2.68 -5.31
C VAL A 186 17.47 -3.12 -6.55
N TRP A 187 18.80 -3.30 -6.46
CA TRP A 187 19.62 -3.81 -7.56
C TRP A 187 19.17 -5.19 -8.04
N THR A 188 18.91 -6.12 -7.13
CA THR A 188 18.45 -7.48 -7.46
C THR A 188 17.08 -7.47 -8.16
N TYR A 189 16.19 -6.54 -7.78
CA TYR A 189 14.91 -6.37 -8.46
C TYR A 189 15.07 -5.70 -9.82
N GLU A 190 15.95 -4.72 -9.90
CA GLU A 190 16.26 -3.95 -11.10
C GLU A 190 16.97 -4.78 -12.17
N GLU A 191 17.83 -5.74 -11.79
CA GLU A 191 18.51 -6.66 -12.71
C GLU A 191 17.53 -7.52 -13.52
N ARG A 192 16.34 -7.78 -12.97
CA ARG A 192 15.27 -8.50 -13.67
C ARG A 192 14.67 -7.68 -14.82
N VAL A 193 14.91 -6.37 -14.86
CA VAL A 193 14.38 -5.46 -15.89
C VAL A 193 15.55 -4.70 -16.54
N PRO A 194 16.01 -5.13 -17.74
CA PRO A 194 17.26 -4.62 -18.33
C PRO A 194 17.25 -3.11 -18.62
N VAL A 195 16.07 -2.53 -18.88
CA VAL A 195 15.91 -1.10 -19.14
C VAL A 195 16.20 -0.26 -17.90
N VAL A 196 15.87 -0.77 -16.72
CA VAL A 196 16.03 -0.04 -15.45
C VAL A 196 17.51 -0.10 -15.06
N ALA A 197 18.12 -1.30 -15.08
CA ALA A 197 19.54 -1.50 -14.75
C ALA A 197 20.50 -0.62 -15.56
N ILE A 198 20.27 -0.46 -16.86
CA ILE A 198 21.09 0.43 -17.71
C ILE A 198 20.95 1.89 -17.26
N ASN A 199 19.74 2.32 -16.93
CA ASN A 199 19.50 3.69 -16.47
C ASN A 199 20.11 3.94 -15.08
N HIS A 200 20.08 2.97 -14.16
CA HIS A 200 20.79 3.10 -12.88
C HIS A 200 22.29 3.26 -13.04
N MET A 201 22.93 2.48 -13.92
CA MET A 201 24.36 2.64 -14.19
C MET A 201 24.69 4.03 -14.76
N ARG A 202 23.84 4.57 -15.64
CA ARG A 202 23.99 5.94 -16.16
C ARG A 202 23.81 7.00 -15.08
N VAL A 203 22.78 6.85 -14.23
CA VAL A 203 22.52 7.77 -13.11
C VAL A 203 23.69 7.74 -12.12
N ARG A 204 24.19 6.55 -11.77
CA ARG A 204 25.35 6.39 -10.89
C ARG A 204 26.59 7.07 -11.48
N GLY A 205 26.87 6.85 -12.76
CA GLY A 205 27.97 7.51 -13.46
C GLY A 205 27.83 9.04 -13.46
N ALA A 206 26.63 9.56 -13.70
CA ALA A 206 26.35 10.99 -13.67
C ALA A 206 26.52 11.60 -12.26
N VAL A 207 26.14 10.87 -11.21
CA VAL A 207 26.32 11.29 -9.82
C VAL A 207 27.80 11.30 -9.44
N GLU A 208 28.55 10.27 -9.83
CA GLU A 208 29.99 10.18 -9.55
C GLU A 208 30.77 11.29 -10.27
N GLU A 209 30.43 11.54 -11.53
CA GLU A 209 31.01 12.64 -12.30
C GLU A 209 30.65 14.01 -11.71
N GLY A 210 29.37 14.22 -11.38
CA GLY A 210 28.92 15.44 -10.73
C GLY A 210 29.60 15.69 -9.39
N TRP A 211 29.85 14.63 -8.60
CA TRP A 211 30.60 14.71 -7.35
C TRP A 211 32.06 15.10 -7.57
N ARG A 212 32.72 14.49 -8.55
CA ARG A 212 34.09 14.83 -8.94
C ARG A 212 34.19 16.30 -9.36
N GLN A 213 33.28 16.73 -10.22
CA GLN A 213 33.21 18.12 -10.69
C GLN A 213 32.93 19.09 -9.54
N ALA A 214 32.00 18.77 -8.63
CA ALA A 214 31.71 19.59 -7.46
C ALA A 214 32.92 19.73 -6.53
N ARG A 215 33.70 18.67 -6.33
CA ARG A 215 34.93 18.72 -5.53
C ARG A 215 35.97 19.68 -6.15
N VAL A 216 36.19 19.56 -7.46
CA VAL A 216 37.14 20.41 -8.19
C VAL A 216 36.71 21.88 -8.14
N HIS A 217 35.43 22.20 -8.34
CA HIS A 217 34.93 23.58 -8.21
C HIS A 217 34.93 24.09 -6.77
N GLY A 218 34.71 23.22 -5.78
CA GLY A 218 34.75 23.56 -4.36
C GLY A 218 36.14 24.01 -3.91
N GLU A 219 37.21 23.40 -4.44
CA GLU A 219 38.58 23.86 -4.20
C GLU A 219 38.81 25.27 -4.75
N GLY A 220 38.23 25.59 -5.91
CA GLY A 220 38.25 26.95 -6.47
C GLY A 220 37.50 27.97 -5.60
N ALA A 221 36.34 27.59 -5.06
CA ALA A 221 35.55 28.46 -4.17
C ALA A 221 36.25 28.75 -2.85
N LYS A 222 36.95 27.76 -2.26
CA LYS A 222 37.77 27.98 -1.06
C LYS A 222 38.89 28.99 -1.31
N ARG A 223 39.63 28.80 -2.41
CA ARG A 223 40.70 29.72 -2.81
C ARG A 223 40.17 31.14 -3.03
N TRP A 224 39.00 31.28 -3.65
CA TRP A 224 38.35 32.58 -3.82
C TRP A 224 37.95 33.22 -2.48
N GLY A 225 37.41 32.43 -1.55
CA GLY A 225 37.11 32.91 -0.19
C GLY A 225 38.36 33.39 0.55
N ASP A 226 39.44 32.61 0.50
CA ASP A 226 40.73 32.97 1.11
C ASP A 226 41.28 34.28 0.52
N GLU A 227 41.16 34.45 -0.80
CA GLU A 227 41.59 35.67 -1.51
C GLU A 227 40.76 36.90 -1.08
N MET A 228 39.44 36.76 -0.96
CA MET A 228 38.57 37.85 -0.49
C MET A 228 38.85 38.23 0.96
N VAL A 229 39.12 37.25 1.82
CA VAL A 229 39.52 37.49 3.22
C VAL A 229 40.87 38.20 3.27
N ARG A 230 41.83 37.80 2.42
CA ARG A 230 43.14 38.45 2.29
C ARG A 230 43.00 39.90 1.81
N GLU A 231 42.24 40.16 0.76
CA GLU A 231 42.00 41.52 0.23
C GLU A 231 41.28 42.41 1.27
N GLY A 232 40.31 41.84 1.98
CA GLY A 232 39.63 42.53 3.09
C GLY A 232 40.59 42.91 4.20
N ARG A 233 41.48 42.00 4.60
CA ARG A 233 42.52 42.24 5.61
C ARG A 233 43.49 43.33 5.15
N GLU A 234 43.96 43.27 3.90
CA GLU A 234 44.89 44.27 3.34
C GLU A 234 44.29 45.68 3.29
N LYS A 235 42.99 45.81 2.96
CA LYS A 235 42.29 47.10 3.00
C LYS A 235 42.19 47.68 4.41
N VAL A 236 41.93 46.84 5.41
CA VAL A 236 41.88 47.26 6.81
C VAL A 236 43.27 47.67 7.31
N GLU A 237 44.30 46.88 7.01
CA GLU A 237 45.69 47.20 7.37
C GLU A 237 46.17 48.49 6.69
N GLY A 238 45.81 48.70 5.42
CA GLY A 238 46.12 49.92 4.67
C GLY A 238 45.43 51.16 5.24
N TRP A 239 44.22 51.01 5.80
CA TRP A 239 43.49 52.11 6.44
C TRP A 239 44.14 52.51 7.77
N VAL A 240 44.44 51.53 8.63
CA VAL A 240 45.12 51.74 9.93
C VAL A 240 46.50 52.38 9.74
N ARG A 241 47.22 52.01 8.68
CA ARG A 241 48.56 52.53 8.40
C ARG A 241 48.56 53.96 7.85
N LYS A 242 47.41 54.47 7.37
CA LYS A 242 47.25 55.84 6.85
C LYS A 242 46.86 56.84 7.96
N GLU A 243 46.29 56.38 9.06
CA GLU A 243 45.89 57.21 10.20
C GLU A 243 47.01 57.44 11.23
N ARG A 244 48.17 56.80 11.07
CA ARG A 244 49.34 56.92 11.96
C ARG A 244 50.49 57.65 11.26
#